data_AF-A0A454D5K2-F1
#
_entry.id   AF-A0A454D5K2-F1
#
_cell.length_a   1.000
_cell.length_b   1.000
_cell.length_c   1.000
_cell.angle_alpha   90.00
_cell.angle_beta   90.00
_cell.angle_gamma   90.00
#
_symmetry.space_group_name_H-M   'P 1'
#
loop_
_entity.id
_entity.type
_entity.pdbx_description
1 polymer ?
#
loop_
_entity_poly.entity_id
_entity_poly.type
_entity_poly.pdbx_seq_one_letter_code
_entity_poly.pdbx_strand_id
1 'polypeptide(L)'
;MDKFSDMTLFVSIVKNQGLAAAGRELGLSPATVTARLQSLEDRYGVKLLNRSTRHISLTDSGAMYHQACLEIIDSVKETENLLQTGTKEVRGTLKISAPRDIGKQY
;
A
#
# COMPACT_ATOMS: atom_id res chain seq x y z
N MET A 1 -9.23 14.27 -7.40
CA MET A 1 -8.11 13.34 -7.15
C MET A 1 -8.65 12.08 -6.53
N ASP A 2 -8.23 10.93 -7.04
CA ASP A 2 -8.67 9.61 -6.59
C ASP A 2 -8.03 9.25 -5.25
N LYS A 3 -8.86 9.11 -4.21
CA LYS A 3 -8.40 8.75 -2.85
C LYS A 3 -7.55 7.48 -2.84
N PHE A 4 -7.89 6.50 -3.69
CA PHE A 4 -7.15 5.25 -3.81
C PHE A 4 -5.72 5.44 -4.37
N SER A 5 -5.55 6.37 -5.32
CA SER A 5 -4.23 6.76 -5.84
C SER A 5 -3.40 7.42 -4.75
N ASP A 6 -4.00 8.28 -3.93
CA ASP A 6 -3.32 8.94 -2.82
C ASP A 6 -2.93 7.97 -1.70
N MET A 7 -3.79 6.98 -1.40
CA MET A 7 -3.47 5.89 -0.46
C MET A 7 -2.29 5.05 -0.96
N THR A 8 -2.32 4.64 -2.23
CA THR A 8 -1.22 3.88 -2.85
C THR A 8 0.08 4.66 -2.85
N LEU A 9 0.00 5.98 -3.13
CA LEU A 9 1.13 6.89 -3.06
C LEU A 9 1.73 6.96 -1.66
N PHE A 10 0.89 7.14 -0.64
CA PHE A 10 1.34 7.20 0.74
C PHE A 10 2.02 5.90 1.18
N VAL A 11 1.43 4.74 0.89
CA VAL A 11 2.02 3.43 1.22
C VAL A 11 3.36 3.24 0.52
N SER A 12 3.50 3.63 -0.75
CA SER A 12 4.79 3.56 -1.47
C SER A 12 5.85 4.48 -0.84
N ILE A 13 5.48 5.69 -0.39
CA ILE A 13 6.41 6.59 0.31
C ILE A 13 6.95 5.96 1.59
N VAL A 14 6.07 5.34 2.39
CA VAL A 14 6.45 4.68 3.64
C VAL A 14 7.34 3.47 3.36
N LYS A 15 6.94 2.60 2.42
CA LYS A 15 7.68 1.40 2.03
C LYS A 15 9.11 1.72 1.57
N ASN A 16 9.27 2.78 0.77
CA ASN A 16 10.58 3.17 0.24
C ASN A 16 11.35 4.13 1.15
N GLN A 17 10.76 4.58 2.27
CA GLN A 17 11.33 5.59 3.17
C GLN A 17 11.83 6.86 2.44
N GLY A 18 11.18 7.21 1.32
CA GLY A 18 11.71 8.20 0.38
C GLY A 18 10.70 8.67 -0.65
N LEU A 19 10.48 9.99 -0.71
CA LEU A 19 9.58 10.62 -1.69
C LEU A 19 10.03 10.39 -3.14
N ALA A 20 11.34 10.51 -3.39
CA ALA A 20 11.90 10.29 -4.73
C ALA A 20 11.85 8.82 -5.16
N ALA A 21 12.05 7.89 -4.23
CA ALA A 21 11.98 6.46 -4.50
C ALA A 21 10.54 6.02 -4.80
N ALA A 22 9.57 6.49 -4.03
CA ALA A 22 8.15 6.24 -4.29
C ALA A 22 7.67 6.86 -5.61
N GLY A 23 8.12 8.07 -5.94
CA GLY A 23 7.85 8.68 -7.23
C GLY A 23 8.33 7.82 -8.39
N ARG A 24 9.54 7.25 -8.30
CA ARG A 24 10.07 6.34 -9.32
C ARG A 24 9.25 5.05 -9.43
N GLU A 25 8.79 4.46 -8.34
CA GLU A 25 7.93 3.26 -8.35
C GLU A 25 6.58 3.54 -9.03
N LEU A 26 6.02 4.75 -8.83
CA LEU A 26 4.69 5.13 -9.34
C LEU A 26 4.73 5.90 -10.67
N GLY A 27 5.91 6.13 -11.25
CA GLY A 27 6.06 6.93 -12.47
C GLY A 27 5.74 8.42 -12.30
N LEU A 28 5.85 8.95 -11.08
CA LEU A 28 5.53 10.34 -10.73
C LEU A 28 6.80 11.15 -10.45
N SER A 29 6.75 12.44 -10.81
CA SER A 29 7.84 13.37 -10.47
C SER A 29 7.91 13.61 -8.95
N PRO A 30 9.10 13.81 -8.37
CA PRO A 30 9.23 14.12 -6.93
C PRO A 30 8.43 15.36 -6.48
N ALA A 31 8.26 16.34 -7.36
CA ALA A 31 7.43 17.51 -7.12
C ALA A 31 5.95 17.13 -6.99
N THR A 32 5.45 16.27 -7.87
CA THR A 32 4.08 15.76 -7.82
C THR A 32 3.81 14.95 -6.55
N VAL A 33 4.76 14.08 -6.15
CA VAL A 33 4.63 13.29 -4.92
C VAL A 33 4.56 14.21 -3.70
N THR A 34 5.40 15.24 -3.66
CA THR A 34 5.42 16.22 -2.56
C THR A 34 4.12 17.01 -2.49
N ALA A 35 3.62 17.51 -3.63
CA ALA A 35 2.38 18.27 -3.70
C ALA A 35 1.15 17.42 -3.32
N ARG A 36 1.11 16.16 -3.76
CA ARG A 36 0.03 15.23 -3.39
C ARG A 36 0.05 14.91 -1.90
N LEU A 37 1.23 14.64 -1.33
CA LEU A 37 1.37 14.42 0.11
C LEU A 37 0.95 15.66 0.91
N GLN A 38 1.35 16.86 0.49
CA GLN A 38 0.92 18.11 1.15
C GLN A 38 -0.60 18.28 1.07
N SER A 39 -1.20 18.09 -0.10
CA SER A 39 -2.66 18.14 -0.27
C SER A 39 -3.38 17.13 0.63
N LEU A 40 -2.80 15.93 0.83
CA LEU A 40 -3.33 14.91 1.73
C LEU A 40 -3.25 15.34 3.19
N GLU A 41 -2.11 15.88 3.63
CA GLU A 41 -1.90 16.41 4.98
C GLU A 41 -2.84 17.60 5.25
N ASP A 42 -2.98 18.52 4.30
CA ASP A 42 -3.83 19.71 4.39
C ASP A 42 -5.31 19.32 4.46
N ARG A 43 -5.73 18.31 3.69
CA ARG A 43 -7.10 17.79 3.69
C ARG A 43 -7.51 17.23 5.05
N TYR A 44 -6.60 16.55 5.74
CA TYR A 44 -6.86 15.94 7.03
C TYR A 44 -6.44 16.81 8.22
N GLY A 45 -5.76 17.94 7.97
CA GLY A 45 -5.26 18.84 9.00
C GLY A 45 -4.20 18.21 9.91
N VAL A 46 -3.56 17.11 9.49
CA VAL A 46 -2.58 16.37 10.27
C VAL A 46 -1.30 16.13 9.48
N LYS A 47 -0.17 16.13 10.17
CA LYS A 47 1.09 15.67 9.60
C LYS A 47 1.13 14.16 9.63
N LEU A 48 1.35 13.55 8.47
CA LEU A 48 1.47 12.09 8.33
C LEU A 48 2.94 11.65 8.37
N LEU A 49 3.86 12.54 7.97
CA LEU A 49 5.30 12.27 7.96
C LEU A 49 6.10 13.36 8.67
N ASN A 50 7.01 12.92 9.53
CA ASN A 50 8.11 13.71 10.07
C ASN A 50 9.24 13.75 9.03
N ARG A 51 9.46 14.92 8.43
CA ARG A 51 10.53 15.14 7.45
C ARG A 51 11.76 15.69 8.15
N SER A 52 12.72 14.83 8.48
CA SER A 52 14.09 15.26 8.71
C SER A 52 14.84 15.21 7.38
N THR A 53 15.75 16.14 7.12
CA THR A 53 16.51 16.25 5.86
C THR A 53 17.31 14.99 5.50
N ARG A 54 17.46 14.05 6.44
CA ARG A 54 18.09 12.74 6.24
C ARG A 54 17.18 11.53 6.50
N HIS A 55 16.02 11.72 7.14
CA HIS A 55 15.14 10.60 7.53
C HIS A 55 13.67 11.00 7.43
N ILE A 56 12.89 10.14 6.79
CA ILE A 56 11.43 10.20 6.82
C ILE A 56 10.97 9.24 7.90
N SER A 57 10.13 9.71 8.81
CA SER A 57 9.51 8.88 9.84
C SER A 57 8.01 9.14 9.88
N LEU A 58 7.23 8.12 10.24
CA LEU A 58 5.79 8.27 10.42
C LEU A 58 5.50 9.04 11.71
N THR A 59 4.44 9.83 11.68
CA THR A 59 3.77 10.30 12.91
C THR A 59 2.81 9.22 13.41
N ASP A 60 2.26 9.39 14.62
CA ASP A 60 1.23 8.47 15.14
C ASP A 60 0.01 8.41 14.22
N SER A 61 -0.45 9.57 13.72
CA SER A 61 -1.51 9.68 12.72
C SER A 61 -1.11 9.03 11.39
N GLY A 62 0.15 9.19 10.98
CA GLY A 62 0.70 8.53 9.79
C GLY A 62 0.69 7.02 9.90
N ALA A 63 1.04 6.46 11.07
CA ALA A 63 1.04 5.02 11.31
C ALA A 63 -0.37 4.44 11.29
N MET A 64 -1.33 5.13 11.93
CA MET A 64 -2.75 4.76 11.87
C MET A 64 -3.28 4.78 10.43
N TYR A 65 -2.98 5.86 9.69
CA TYR A 65 -3.41 5.99 8.31
C TYR A 65 -2.76 4.95 7.39
N HIS A 66 -1.48 4.64 7.60
CA HIS A 66 -0.75 3.61 6.87
C HIS A 66 -1.41 2.23 7.02
N GLN A 67 -1.72 1.84 8.26
CA GLN A 67 -2.37 0.57 8.56
C GLN A 67 -3.74 0.48 7.88
N ALA A 68 -4.56 1.53 8.00
CA ALA A 68 -5.86 1.60 7.35
C ALA A 68 -5.75 1.54 5.81
N CYS A 69 -4.75 2.19 5.22
CA CYS A 69 -4.52 2.13 3.78
C CYS A 69 -4.16 0.72 3.31
N LEU A 70 -3.33 0.00 4.05
CA LEU A 70 -2.96 -1.38 3.71
C LEU A 70 -4.19 -2.28 3.70
N GLU A 71 -5.02 -2.24 4.75
CA GLU A 71 -6.23 -3.05 4.86
C GLU A 71 -7.22 -2.78 3.72
N ILE A 72 -7.42 -1.50 3.37
CA ILE A 72 -8.31 -1.12 2.27
C ILE A 72 -7.76 -1.59 0.92
N ILE A 73 -6.47 -1.38 0.66
CA ILE A 73 -5.84 -1.78 -0.60
C ILE A 73 -5.87 -3.30 -0.76
N ASP A 74 -5.58 -4.04 0.31
CA ASP A 74 -5.59 -5.50 0.28
C ASP A 74 -7.01 -6.04 0.13
N SER A 75 -8.01 -5.46 0.79
CA SER A 75 -9.42 -5.84 0.62
C SER A 75 -9.93 -5.61 -0.81
N VAL A 76 -9.53 -4.48 -1.44
CA VAL A 76 -9.85 -4.22 -2.84
C VAL A 76 -9.16 -5.24 -3.75
N LYS A 77 -7.87 -5.52 -3.54
CA LYS A 77 -7.15 -6.54 -4.30
C LYS A 77 -7.73 -7.93 -4.14
N GLU A 78 -8.13 -8.31 -2.93
CA GLU A 78 -8.78 -9.59 -2.66
C GLU A 78 -10.10 -9.69 -3.43
N THR A 79 -10.92 -8.63 -3.40
CA THR A 79 -12.17 -8.56 -4.16
C THR A 79 -11.92 -8.64 -5.67
N GLU A 80 -10.93 -7.91 -6.19
CA GLU A 80 -10.54 -7.98 -7.60
C GLU A 80 -10.04 -9.38 -7.99
N ASN A 81 -9.23 -10.01 -7.14
CA ASN A 81 -8.80 -11.39 -7.32
C ASN A 81 -10.01 -12.33 -7.34
N LEU A 82 -10.96 -12.21 -6.41
CA LEU A 82 -12.18 -13.01 -6.38
C LEU A 82 -13.04 -12.80 -7.64
N LEU A 83 -13.11 -11.60 -8.20
CA LEU A 83 -13.83 -11.33 -9.45
C LEU A 83 -13.11 -11.93 -10.67
N GLN A 84 -11.79 -11.79 -10.74
CA GLN A 84 -10.97 -12.40 -11.78
C GLN A 84 -11.00 -13.93 -11.71
N THR A 85 -11.03 -14.48 -10.50
CA THR A 85 -11.10 -15.93 -10.22
C THR A 85 -12.54 -16.45 -10.32
N GLY A 86 -13.56 -15.62 -10.11
CA GLY A 86 -14.97 -15.97 -10.30
C GLY A 86 -15.36 -16.06 -11.77
N THR A 87 -14.61 -15.40 -12.66
CA THR A 87 -14.80 -15.48 -14.12
C THR A 87 -13.89 -16.54 -14.77
N LYS A 88 -12.79 -16.93 -14.10
CA LYS A 88 -11.96 -18.08 -14.47
C LYS A 88 -12.20 -19.19 -13.47
N GLU A 89 -13.08 -20.14 -13.78
CA GLU A 89 -13.08 -21.46 -13.14
C GLU A 89 -11.63 -21.86 -12.84
N VAL A 90 -11.26 -21.98 -11.56
CA VAL A 90 -9.93 -22.40 -11.13
C VAL A 90 -9.73 -23.83 -11.63
N ARG A 91 -9.17 -23.96 -12.84
CA ARG A 91 -8.82 -25.23 -13.45
C ARG A 91 -7.30 -25.33 -13.48
N GLY A 92 -6.77 -26.18 -12.62
CA GLY A 92 -5.35 -26.49 -12.56
C GLY A 92 -5.01 -27.29 -11.31
N THR A 93 -4.05 -28.20 -11.42
CA THR A 93 -3.57 -29.00 -10.29
C THR A 93 -2.67 -28.13 -9.42
N LEU A 94 -3.20 -27.62 -8.29
CA LEU A 94 -2.41 -26.90 -7.30
C LEU A 94 -1.51 -27.89 -6.54
N LYS A 95 -0.21 -27.87 -6.84
CA LYS A 95 0.78 -28.73 -6.17
C LYS A 95 1.32 -28.01 -4.95
N ILE A 96 0.77 -28.32 -3.78
CA ILE A 96 1.23 -27.78 -2.50
C ILE A 96 2.35 -28.69 -1.96
N SER A 97 3.56 -28.16 -1.81
CA SER A 97 4.65 -28.83 -1.10
C SER A 97 4.66 -28.35 0.35
N ALA A 98 4.24 -29.21 1.28
CA ALA A 98 4.22 -28.94 2.71
C ALA A 98 5.13 -29.92 3.49
N PRO A 99 5.80 -29.48 4.58
CA PRO A 99 6.50 -30.36 5.50
C PRO A 99 5.54 -31.39 6.13
N ARG A 100 6.04 -32.58 6.46
CA ARG A 100 5.24 -33.75 6.89
C ARG A 100 4.39 -33.50 8.14
N ASP A 101 4.67 -32.46 8.92
CA ASP A 101 3.92 -32.09 10.12
C ASP A 101 2.56 -31.42 9.82
N ILE A 102 2.41 -30.70 8.70
CA ILE A 102 1.16 -29.99 8.37
C ILE A 102 0.15 -30.90 7.66
N GLY A 103 0.61 -32.00 7.04
CA GLY A 103 -0.24 -32.88 6.21
C GLY A 103 -1.12 -33.87 6.97
N LYS A 104 -1.20 -33.79 8.30
CA LYS A 104 -1.88 -34.81 9.13
C LYS A 104 -3.08 -34.32 9.93
N GLN A 105 -3.57 -33.09 9.71
CA GLN A 105 -4.63 -32.54 10.56
C GLN A 105 -5.91 -32.08 9.86
N TYR A 106 -6.10 -32.34 8.56
CA TYR A 106 -7.41 -32.21 7.90
C TYR A 106 -7.57 -33.25 6.80
#